data_AF-A0A2N0VKL2-F1
#
_entry.id   AF-A0A2N0VKL2-F1
#
_cell.length_a   1.000
_cell.length_b   1.000
_cell.length_c   1.000
_cell.angle_alpha   90.00
_cell.angle_beta   90.00
_cell.angle_gamma   90.00
#
_symmetry.space_group_name_H-M   'P 1'
#
loop_
_entity.id
_entity.type
_entity.pdbx_description
1 polymer ?
#
loop_
_entity_poly.entity_id
_entity_poly.type
_entity_poly.pdbx_seq_one_letter_code
_entity_poly.pdbx_strand_id
1 'polypeptide(L)' 'MGTIVGIIALICAIYVIIEVWTKQPSMGTGEKIIWTLAAFFFSIITAIVYYFMKKS' A
#
# COMPACT_ATOMS: atom_id res chain seq x y z
N MET A 1 -16.42 2.47 -12.19
CA MET A 1 -14.96 2.42 -12.46
C MET A 1 -14.09 2.76 -11.24
N GLY A 2 -14.60 3.30 -10.12
CA GLY A 2 -13.76 3.59 -8.93
C GLY A 2 -13.55 2.43 -7.95
N THR A 3 -14.51 1.50 -7.85
CA THR A 3 -14.52 0.43 -6.84
C THR A 3 -13.47 -0.65 -7.09
N ILE A 4 -13.19 -0.97 -8.36
CA ILE A 4 -12.25 -2.02 -8.77
C ILE A 4 -10.81 -1.63 -8.39
N VAL A 5 -10.46 -0.35 -8.56
CA VAL A 5 -9.14 0.17 -8.22
C VAL A 5 -8.89 0.11 -6.70
N GLY A 6 -9.91 0.41 -5.89
CA GLY A 6 -9.82 0.29 -4.43
C GLY A 6 -9.67 -1.15 -3.94
N ILE A 7 -10.35 -2.11 -4.57
CA ILE A 7 -10.25 -3.54 -4.23
C ILE A 7 -8.86 -4.08 -4.58
N ILE A 8 -8.34 -3.73 -5.75
CA ILE A 8 -6.98 -4.14 -6.17
C ILE A 8 -5.93 -3.53 -5.24
N ALA A 9 -6.10 -2.26 -4.85
CA ALA A 9 -5.20 -1.61 -3.89
C ALA A 9 -5.22 -2.29 -2.51
N LEU A 10 -6.39 -2.70 -2.03
CA LEU A 10 -6.52 -3.44 -0.77
C LEU A 10 -5.82 -4.81 -0.84
N ILE A 11 -6.02 -5.55 -1.93
CA ILE A 11 -5.39 -6.86 -2.14
C ILE A 11 -3.86 -6.72 -2.21
N CYS A 12 -3.35 -5.72 -2.91
CA CYS A 12 -1.91 -5.43 -2.95
C CYS A 12 -1.36 -5.09 -1.56
N ALA A 13 -2.06 -4.27 -0.76
CA ALA A 13 -1.62 -3.93 0.59
C ALA A 13 -1.53 -5.18 1.48
N ILE A 14 -2.54 -6.04 1.46
CA ILE A 14 -2.56 -7.30 2.23
C ILE A 14 -1.43 -8.23 1.78
N TYR A 15 -1.22 -8.37 0.46
CA TYR A 15 -0.16 -9.21 -0.09
C TYR A 15 1.22 -8.75 0.39
N VAL A 16 1.51 -7.44 0.30
CA VAL A 16 2.82 -6.89 0.71
C VAL A 16 3.06 -7.10 2.21
N ILE A 17 2.03 -6.95 3.05
CA ILE A 17 2.13 -7.23 4.50
C ILE A 17 2.49 -8.70 4.72
N ILE A 18 1.78 -9.64 4.11
CA ILE A 18 2.08 -11.08 4.28
C ILE A 18 3.47 -11.43 3.74
N GLU A 19 3.85 -10.90 2.59
CA GLU A 19 5.15 -11.19 1.98
C GLU A 19 6.32 -10.70 2.85
N VAL A 20 6.22 -9.46 3.35
CA VAL A 20 7.25 -8.83 4.19
C VAL A 20 7.36 -9.50 5.56
N TRP A 21 6.23 -9.87 6.16
CA TRP A 21 6.22 -10.41 7.53
C TRP A 21 6.41 -11.93 7.58
N THR A 22 5.93 -12.66 6.58
CA THR A 22 5.89 -14.13 6.58
C THR A 22 6.96 -14.76 5.68
N LYS A 23 7.26 -14.17 4.51
CA LYS A 23 8.22 -14.76 3.54
C LYS A 23 9.63 -14.19 3.63
N GLN A 24 9.82 -13.07 4.34
CA GLN A 24 11.13 -12.44 4.54
C GLN A 24 11.55 -12.51 6.01
N PRO A 25 11.92 -13.69 6.54
CA PRO A 25 12.38 -13.84 7.92
C PRO A 25 13.76 -13.21 8.17
N SER A 26 14.58 -13.06 7.13
CA SER A 26 15.92 -12.44 7.18
C SER A 26 15.89 -10.91 7.15
N MET A 27 14.75 -10.31 6.80
CA MET A 27 14.61 -8.86 6.71
C MET A 27 14.47 -8.24 8.11
N GLY A 28 15.28 -7.22 8.40
CA GLY A 28 15.28 -6.55 9.69
C GLY A 28 13.95 -5.86 9.99
N THR A 29 13.59 -5.74 11.27
CA THR A 29 12.33 -5.11 11.69
C THR A 29 12.14 -3.70 11.12
N GLY A 30 13.22 -2.94 10.96
CA GLY A 30 13.18 -1.60 10.36
C GLY A 30 12.77 -1.60 8.89
N GLU A 31 13.29 -2.53 8.08
CA GLU A 31 12.90 -2.68 6.68
C GLU A 31 11.46 -3.15 6.54
N LYS A 32 11.00 -4.05 7.43
CA LYS A 32 9.60 -4.50 7.45
C LYS A 32 8.63 -3.35 7.69
N ILE A 33 8.97 -2.43 8.59
CA ILE A 33 8.18 -1.23 8.88
C ILE A 33 8.15 -0.29 7.67
N ILE A 34 9.29 -0.07 7.02
CA ILE A 34 9.39 0.78 5.82
C ILE A 34 8.54 0.23 4.67
N TRP A 35 8.61 -1.09 4.41
CA TRP A 35 7.79 -1.73 3.38
C TRP A 35 6.30 -1.70 3.70
N THR A 36 5.94 -1.86 4.98
CA THR A 36 4.54 -1.75 5.43
C THR A 36 4.03 -0.32 5.27
N LEU A 37 4.83 0.70 5.61
CA LEU A 37 4.50 2.10 5.34
C LEU A 37 4.37 2.35 3.84
N ALA A 38 5.32 1.88 3.02
CA ALA A 38 5.30 2.06 1.58
C ALA A 38 4.05 1.44 0.93
N ALA A 39 3.64 0.24 1.36
CA ALA A 39 2.40 -0.41 0.91
C ALA A 39 1.15 0.43 1.24
N PHE A 40 1.16 1.11 2.39
CA PHE A 40 0.08 1.99 2.83
C PHE A 40 0.05 3.30 2.02
N PHE A 41 1.22 3.90 1.76
CA PHE A 41 1.35 5.16 1.04
C PHE A 41 1.12 5.05 -0.48
N PHE A 42 1.40 3.91 -1.10
CA PHE A 42 1.17 3.71 -2.55
C PHE A 42 -0.33 3.81 -2.92
N SER A 43 -1.24 3.54 -1.97
CA SER A 43 -2.68 3.75 -2.11
C SER A 43 -3.11 5.18 -1.74
N ILE A 44 -2.52 5.74 -0.67
CA ILE A 44 -2.82 7.10 -0.17
C ILE A 44 -2.41 8.20 -1.16
N ILE A 45 -1.25 8.10 -1.82
CA ILE A 45 -0.82 9.11 -2.79
C ILE A 45 -1.83 9.23 -3.93
N THR A 46 -2.37 8.10 -4.40
CA THR A 46 -3.41 8.09 -5.45
C THR A 46 -4.71 8.76 -4.97
N ALA A 47 -5.13 8.52 -3.73
CA ALA A 47 -6.30 9.17 -3.14
C ALA A 47 -6.08 10.68 -2.89
N ILE A 48 -4.89 11.07 -2.44
CA ILE A 48 -4.48 12.47 -2.26
C ILE A 48 -4.48 13.18 -3.61
N VAL A 49 -3.79 12.62 -4.62
CA VAL A 49 -3.75 13.17 -5.98
C VAL A 49 -5.17 13.28 -6.55
N TYR A 50 -6.03 12.28 -6.35
CA TYR A 50 -7.43 12.35 -6.80
C TYR A 50 -8.24 13.43 -6.07
N TYR A 51 -8.06 13.59 -4.76
CA TYR A 51 -8.72 14.64 -3.97
C TYR A 51 -8.28 16.04 -4.42
N PHE A 52 -6.99 16.23 -4.69
CA PHE A 52 -6.44 17.49 -5.20
C PHE A 52 -6.78 17.75 -6.68
N MET A 53 -6.81 16.72 -7.53
CA MET A 53 -7.15 16.86 -8.95
C MET A 53 -8.64 17.07 -9.20
N LYS A 54 -9.54 16.46 -8.41
CA LYS A 54 -10.99 16.53 -8.62
C LYS A 54 -11.65 17.74 -7.94
N LYS A 55 -10.92 18.44 -7.08
CA LYS A 55 -11.40 19.66 -6.41
C LYS A 55 -10.91 20.95 -7.11
N SER A 56 -10.54 20.87 -8.39
CA SER A 56 -10.37 22.03 -9.26
C SER A 56 -11.38 22.05 -10.39
#